data_AF-A0A926H5T9-F1
#
_entry.id   AF-A0A926H5T9-F1
#
_cell.length_a   1.000
_cell.length_b   1.000
_cell.length_c   1.000
_cell.angle_alpha   90.00
_cell.angle_beta   90.00
_cell.angle_gamma   90.00
#
_symmetry.space_group_name_H-M   'P 1'
#
loop_
_entity.id
_entity.type
_entity.pdbx_description
1 polymer ?
#
loop_
_entity_poly.entity_id
_entity_poly.type
_entity_poly.pdbx_seq_one_letter_code
_entity_poly.pdbx_strand_id
1 'polypeptide(L)'
;MRPLLLFILLLTWSGVVGQEKPLAVPGNSSEPTARQSDRQTVGDTSGTYRPQGQNRPGMPHLSQSQPNPSTRQRIPMPKRTPATMAVLIFFSAALGAVLFITLFTIGQYLLNRDAPFGWYAFYLMATAIWLWQSTPVGFNSTQQPSDPPVFFVYMKLLVYGMIVSYIRFLSYLLEVPKQHPRLDRWTRYFVRFVAVSALVILAELYIWQSIYAYRVINVLNYASLVVLMISILRLRHPLKRYALAGLALLLSGGITAVLLNALGPKTPEQLGQMPLFYVVVNLLLEILCFSLALGRRFQLNKEEKIQTQQQLIQQLEENGRLQQTHAVELEYQLNQRTQEIQEQSRLLEQQHIRQLESEFEQKLADTEMTALRAQMNPHFIFNCL
;
A
#
# COMPACT_ATOMS: atom_id res chain seq x y z
N MET A 1 -24.33 -8.23 15.80
CA MET A 1 -24.93 -7.54 14.63
C MET A 1 -25.71 -6.28 15.01
N ARG A 2 -26.68 -6.28 15.94
CA ARG A 2 -27.46 -5.08 16.33
C ARG A 2 -26.68 -3.74 16.47
N PRO A 3 -25.51 -3.64 17.12
CA PRO A 3 -24.77 -2.36 17.20
C PRO A 3 -24.25 -1.84 15.84
N LEU A 4 -24.07 -2.72 14.84
CA LEU A 4 -23.61 -2.32 13.51
C LEU A 4 -24.71 -1.57 12.72
N LEU A 5 -25.98 -1.88 12.97
CA LEU A 5 -27.11 -1.16 12.37
C LEU A 5 -27.31 0.22 13.01
N LEU A 6 -27.13 0.31 14.33
CA LEU A 6 -27.11 1.61 15.03
C LEU A 6 -25.94 2.49 14.56
N PHE A 7 -24.77 1.90 14.32
CA PHE A 7 -23.61 2.58 13.74
C PHE A 7 -23.90 3.14 12.34
N ILE A 8 -24.56 2.36 11.47
CA ILE A 8 -24.98 2.81 10.13
C ILE A 8 -26.04 3.92 10.22
N LEU A 9 -27.02 3.81 11.12
CA LEU A 9 -28.05 4.84 11.31
C LEU A 9 -27.47 6.17 11.82
N LEU A 10 -26.55 6.12 12.79
CA LEU A 10 -25.84 7.31 13.28
C LEU A 10 -25.00 7.98 12.18
N LEU A 11 -24.35 7.19 11.31
CA LEU A 11 -23.64 7.70 10.13
C LEU A 11 -24.55 8.38 9.10
N THR A 12 -25.82 7.97 8.99
CA THR A 12 -26.79 8.65 8.11
C THR A 12 -27.37 9.94 8.70
N TRP A 13 -27.50 10.02 10.03
CA TRP A 13 -28.21 11.11 10.71
C TRP A 13 -27.34 12.35 10.97
N SER A 14 -26.04 12.18 11.22
CA SER A 14 -25.11 13.28 11.51
C SER A 14 -25.02 14.36 10.43
N GLY A 15 -25.18 13.99 9.16
CA GLY A 15 -25.03 14.89 8.02
C GLY A 15 -26.26 15.74 7.67
N VAL A 16 -27.22 15.95 8.58
CA VAL A 16 -28.49 16.66 8.28
C VAL A 16 -28.38 18.18 8.50
N VAL A 17 -27.58 18.65 9.46
CA VAL A 17 -27.73 20.02 10.01
C VAL A 17 -26.77 21.04 9.38
N GLY A 18 -26.87 21.24 8.06
CA GLY A 18 -26.33 22.46 7.43
C GLY A 18 -26.00 22.40 5.94
N GLN A 19 -26.99 22.70 5.09
CA GLN A 19 -26.86 23.38 3.78
C GLN A 19 -28.27 23.72 3.25
N GLU A 20 -29.12 24.36 4.06
CA GLU A 20 -30.37 24.99 3.58
C GLU A 20 -30.16 26.50 3.45
N LYS A 21 -29.89 26.92 2.22
CA LYS A 21 -30.13 28.29 1.74
C LYS A 21 -30.83 28.18 0.38
N PRO A 22 -32.16 28.27 0.30
CA PRO A 22 -32.83 28.37 -0.98
C PRO A 22 -32.39 29.66 -1.70
N LEU A 23 -32.27 29.59 -3.03
CA LEU A 23 -31.96 30.73 -3.88
C LEU A 23 -33.15 31.71 -3.85
N ALA A 24 -32.93 32.90 -3.28
CA ALA A 24 -33.95 33.93 -3.19
C ALA A 24 -34.19 34.58 -4.57
N VAL A 25 -35.32 34.28 -5.20
CA VAL A 25 -35.84 35.02 -6.35
C VAL A 25 -36.40 36.36 -5.85
N PRO A 26 -36.06 37.51 -6.46
CA PRO A 26 -36.56 38.81 -6.03
C PRO A 26 -38.04 39.01 -6.46
N GLY A 27 -38.96 38.47 -5.66
CA GLY A 27 -40.40 38.69 -5.82
C GLY A 27 -40.82 40.09 -5.37
N ASN A 28 -41.39 40.88 -6.28
CA ASN A 28 -41.91 42.21 -6.01
C ASN A 28 -43.36 42.13 -5.49
N SER A 29 -43.60 42.52 -4.23
CA SER A 29 -44.96 42.67 -3.68
C SER A 29 -45.01 43.71 -2.57
N SER A 30 -45.98 44.61 -2.65
CA SER A 30 -46.20 45.74 -1.74
C SER A 30 -46.84 45.35 -0.39
N GLU A 31 -46.74 46.28 0.56
CA GLU A 31 -47.61 46.49 1.73
C GLU A 31 -49.14 46.41 1.39
N PRO A 32 -50.07 46.20 2.37
CA PRO A 32 -50.14 47.02 3.61
C PRO A 32 -50.52 46.35 4.95
N THR A 33 -49.83 46.81 6.00
CA THR A 33 -50.31 47.39 7.27
C THR A 33 -51.78 47.19 7.71
N ALA A 34 -52.00 46.70 8.94
CA ALA A 34 -53.28 46.84 9.66
C ALA A 34 -53.15 46.77 11.21
N ARG A 35 -53.99 47.57 11.91
CA ARG A 35 -54.29 47.60 13.37
C ARG A 35 -53.18 48.10 14.32
N GLN A 36 -53.36 49.29 14.92
CA GLN A 36 -53.97 49.57 16.25
C GLN A 36 -52.99 49.35 17.43
N SER A 37 -52.92 50.20 18.47
CA SER A 37 -53.50 51.55 18.69
C SER A 37 -52.95 52.13 20.00
N ASP A 38 -52.70 53.45 20.11
CA ASP A 38 -53.13 54.21 21.31
C ASP A 38 -53.01 55.76 21.25
N ARG A 39 -53.85 56.41 22.07
CA ARG A 39 -53.74 57.73 22.75
C ARG A 39 -53.32 59.06 22.04
N GLN A 40 -54.28 60.02 22.09
CA GLN A 40 -54.21 61.38 22.71
C GLN A 40 -53.14 62.41 22.21
N THR A 41 -53.39 63.73 22.08
CA THR A 41 -54.54 64.61 22.41
C THR A 41 -54.43 66.01 21.74
N VAL A 42 -55.58 66.69 21.49
CA VAL A 42 -55.79 68.17 21.40
C VAL A 42 -55.10 68.97 20.25
N GLY A 43 -55.81 69.93 19.64
CA GLY A 43 -55.22 70.93 18.72
C GLY A 43 -56.21 71.64 17.76
N ASP A 44 -56.66 72.84 18.12
CA ASP A 44 -57.80 73.61 17.57
C ASP A 44 -57.85 74.00 16.05
N THR A 45 -59.10 73.97 15.54
CA THR A 45 -59.82 74.91 14.63
C THR A 45 -59.15 75.63 13.43
N SER A 46 -59.90 75.63 12.31
CA SER A 46 -59.94 76.63 11.19
C SER A 46 -58.66 76.89 10.36
N GLY A 47 -58.70 77.15 9.04
CA GLY A 47 -59.80 77.13 8.08
C GLY A 47 -59.94 78.42 7.25
N THR A 48 -59.46 78.44 5.99
CA THR A 48 -59.95 79.32 4.89
C THR A 48 -59.30 79.04 3.52
N TYR A 49 -59.85 79.64 2.46
CA TYR A 49 -59.41 79.59 1.05
C TYR A 49 -58.77 80.97 0.65
N ARG A 50 -58.18 81.22 -0.54
CA ARG A 50 -58.29 80.55 -1.85
C ARG A 50 -56.94 80.44 -2.63
N PRO A 51 -56.62 81.01 -3.84
CA PRO A 51 -55.56 80.42 -4.71
C PRO A 51 -54.48 81.41 -5.25
N GLN A 52 -53.76 80.95 -6.30
CA GLN A 52 -52.89 81.66 -7.27
C GLN A 52 -51.43 81.95 -6.86
N GLY A 53 -50.53 81.78 -7.85
CA GLY A 53 -49.07 81.78 -7.69
C GLY A 53 -48.35 80.99 -8.80
N GLN A 54 -48.61 81.33 -10.06
CA GLN A 54 -48.14 80.58 -11.23
C GLN A 54 -46.66 80.88 -11.55
N ASN A 55 -45.77 79.88 -11.50
CA ASN A 55 -44.46 79.96 -12.16
C ASN A 55 -43.83 78.57 -12.47
N ARG A 56 -43.52 78.39 -13.76
CA ARG A 56 -42.53 77.48 -14.36
C ARG A 56 -41.74 78.35 -15.35
N PRO A 57 -40.47 78.09 -15.70
CA PRO A 57 -39.85 76.76 -15.79
C PRO A 57 -38.47 76.63 -15.13
N GLY A 58 -37.96 75.39 -15.09
CA GLY A 58 -36.57 75.09 -14.71
C GLY A 58 -36.29 73.59 -14.74
N MET A 59 -35.56 73.11 -15.75
CA MET A 59 -34.98 71.77 -15.81
C MET A 59 -33.48 71.86 -15.54
N PRO A 60 -32.96 71.32 -14.42
CA PRO A 60 -31.54 71.03 -14.25
C PRO A 60 -31.25 69.58 -14.63
N HIS A 61 -30.12 69.34 -15.29
CA HIS A 61 -29.71 68.03 -15.81
C HIS A 61 -29.55 66.96 -14.71
N LEU A 62 -29.87 65.71 -15.05
CA LEU A 62 -29.42 64.52 -14.34
C LEU A 62 -27.88 64.40 -14.46
N SER A 63 -27.15 64.89 -13.47
CA SER A 63 -25.72 64.61 -13.33
C SER A 63 -25.51 63.20 -12.76
N GLN A 64 -25.22 62.23 -13.64
CA GLN A 64 -24.75 60.91 -13.20
C GLN A 64 -23.34 61.06 -12.61
N SER A 65 -23.25 61.05 -11.28
CA SER A 65 -21.98 61.01 -10.55
C SER A 65 -21.32 59.66 -10.71
N GLN A 66 -20.31 59.57 -11.58
CA GLN A 66 -19.44 58.39 -11.66
C GLN A 66 -18.72 58.19 -10.31
N PRO A 67 -18.71 56.98 -9.73
CA PRO A 67 -17.98 56.72 -8.50
C PRO A 67 -16.46 56.76 -8.74
N ASN A 68 -15.76 57.51 -7.90
CA ASN A 68 -14.31 57.74 -7.98
C ASN A 68 -13.52 56.40 -7.86
N PRO A 69 -12.64 56.05 -8.83
CA PRO A 69 -11.97 54.75 -8.89
C PRO A 69 -10.86 54.54 -7.85
N SER A 70 -10.57 55.53 -6.99
CA SER A 70 -9.46 55.48 -6.03
C SER A 70 -9.72 54.64 -4.78
N THR A 71 -10.98 54.31 -4.45
CA THR A 71 -11.31 53.56 -3.23
C THR A 71 -11.12 52.04 -3.38
N ARG A 72 -9.86 51.60 -3.56
CA ARG A 72 -9.50 50.19 -3.32
C ARG A 72 -9.72 49.87 -1.85
N GLN A 73 -10.86 49.27 -1.52
CA GLN A 73 -11.07 48.60 -0.23
C GLN A 73 -9.93 47.58 -0.06
N ARG A 74 -9.03 47.83 0.89
CA ARG A 74 -8.09 46.81 1.35
C ARG A 74 -8.90 45.77 2.09
N ILE A 75 -9.19 44.64 1.43
CA ILE A 75 -9.75 43.46 2.07
C ILE A 75 -8.87 43.16 3.30
N PRO A 76 -9.41 43.19 4.53
CA PRO A 76 -8.60 42.98 5.71
C PRO A 76 -8.13 41.52 5.72
N MET A 77 -6.83 41.32 5.52
CA MET A 77 -6.19 40.02 5.72
C MET A 77 -6.58 39.50 7.11
N PRO A 78 -7.07 38.25 7.24
CA PRO A 78 -7.51 37.73 8.54
C PRO A 78 -6.34 37.77 9.51
N LYS A 79 -6.50 38.48 10.64
CA LYS A 79 -5.47 38.60 11.67
C LYS A 79 -5.15 37.19 12.16
N ARG A 80 -3.89 36.74 11.98
CA ARG A 80 -3.40 35.46 12.50
C ARG A 80 -3.51 35.47 14.02
N THR A 81 -4.53 34.81 14.56
CA THR A 81 -4.70 34.60 16.01
C THR A 81 -3.69 33.53 16.48
N PRO A 82 -3.31 33.51 17.76
CA PRO A 82 -2.42 32.47 18.29
C PRO A 82 -2.98 31.05 18.06
N ALA A 83 -4.31 30.88 18.05
CA ALA A 83 -4.95 29.62 17.71
C ALA A 83 -4.67 29.19 16.25
N THR A 84 -4.79 30.10 15.27
CA THR A 84 -4.43 29.78 13.87
C THR A 84 -2.94 29.44 13.70
N MET A 85 -2.05 30.06 14.49
CA MET A 85 -0.62 29.72 14.48
C MET A 85 -0.36 28.32 15.05
N ALA A 86 -1.04 27.92 16.13
CA ALA A 86 -0.93 26.57 16.68
C ALA A 86 -1.42 25.50 15.68
N VAL A 87 -2.53 25.78 14.97
CA VAL A 87 -3.05 24.94 13.87
C VAL A 87 -2.03 24.78 12.74
N LEU A 88 -1.40 25.89 12.31
CA LEU A 88 -0.35 25.88 11.29
C LEU A 88 0.87 25.05 11.69
N ILE A 89 1.37 25.25 12.91
CA ILE A 89 2.54 24.53 13.43
C ILE A 89 2.25 23.03 13.53
N PHE A 90 1.08 22.63 14.04
CA PHE A 90 0.71 21.22 14.14
C PHE A 90 0.65 20.52 12.77
N PHE A 91 -0.09 21.08 11.80
CA PHE A 91 -0.25 20.41 10.51
C PHE A 91 1.03 20.43 9.66
N SER A 92 1.86 21.49 9.74
CA SER A 92 3.15 21.52 9.05
C SER A 92 4.17 20.56 9.66
N ALA A 93 4.22 20.41 10.99
CA ALA A 93 5.05 19.41 11.65
C ALA A 93 4.60 17.97 11.34
N ALA A 94 3.29 17.71 11.34
CA ALA A 94 2.73 16.41 10.95
C ALA A 94 3.05 16.05 9.49
N LEU A 95 2.90 17.01 8.56
CA LEU A 95 3.29 16.86 7.16
C LEU A 95 4.78 16.55 7.02
N GLY A 96 5.65 17.29 7.73
CA GLY A 96 7.10 17.05 7.73
C GLY A 96 7.47 15.64 8.23
N ALA A 97 6.80 15.16 9.28
CA ALA A 97 6.98 13.81 9.80
C ALA A 97 6.55 12.73 8.78
N VAL A 98 5.38 12.88 8.14
CA VAL A 98 4.93 11.94 7.11
C VAL A 98 5.87 11.94 5.90
N LEU A 99 6.32 13.12 5.43
CA LEU A 99 7.27 13.22 4.31
C LEU A 99 8.63 12.56 4.65
N PHE A 100 9.16 12.79 5.85
CA PHE A 100 10.39 12.14 6.31
C PHE A 100 10.26 10.61 6.34
N ILE A 101 9.17 10.09 6.90
CA ILE A 101 8.92 8.64 6.95
C ILE A 101 8.65 8.07 5.55
N THR A 102 8.06 8.85 4.63
CA THR A 102 7.91 8.49 3.21
C THR A 102 9.27 8.31 2.55
N LEU A 103 10.17 9.30 2.67
CA LEU A 103 11.53 9.27 2.13
C LEU A 103 12.34 8.09 2.69
N PHE A 104 12.27 7.87 4.01
CA PHE A 104 12.90 6.73 4.66
C PHE A 104 12.37 5.39 4.12
N THR A 105 11.04 5.26 3.96
CA THR A 105 10.41 4.04 3.43
C THR A 105 10.77 3.78 1.96
N ILE A 106 10.90 4.84 1.14
CA ILE A 106 11.40 4.74 -0.24
C ILE A 106 12.85 4.22 -0.24
N GLY A 107 13.72 4.75 0.62
CA GLY A 107 15.09 4.24 0.79
C GLY A 107 15.14 2.76 1.18
N GLN A 108 14.31 2.35 2.14
CA GLN A 108 14.16 0.94 2.53
C GLN A 108 13.62 0.05 1.40
N TYR A 109 12.71 0.56 0.56
CA TYR A 109 12.24 -0.17 -0.63
C TYR A 109 13.33 -0.34 -1.69
N LEU A 110 14.10 0.72 -1.98
CA LEU A 110 15.19 0.67 -2.97
C LEU A 110 16.31 -0.30 -2.56
N LEU A 111 16.65 -0.33 -1.27
CA LEU A 111 17.68 -1.22 -0.71
C LEU A 111 17.22 -2.69 -0.62
N ASN A 112 16.03 -2.94 -0.06
CA ASN A 112 15.57 -4.30 0.22
C ASN A 112 14.81 -4.95 -0.94
N ARG A 113 14.22 -4.14 -1.84
CA ARG A 113 13.32 -4.53 -2.94
C ARG A 113 12.09 -5.36 -2.54
N ASP A 114 11.78 -5.41 -1.25
CA ASP A 114 10.61 -6.11 -0.70
C ASP A 114 9.30 -5.35 -1.01
N ALA A 115 8.38 -6.00 -1.72
CA ALA A 115 7.10 -5.45 -2.15
C ALA A 115 6.28 -4.65 -1.10
N PRO A 116 6.13 -5.07 0.19
CA PRO A 116 5.36 -4.30 1.16
C PRO A 116 5.93 -2.91 1.44
N PHE A 117 7.25 -2.68 1.36
CA PHE A 117 7.81 -1.34 1.54
C PHE A 117 7.38 -0.39 0.40
N GLY A 118 7.28 -0.90 -0.83
CA GLY A 118 6.79 -0.11 -1.98
C GLY A 118 5.32 0.30 -1.84
N TRP A 119 4.45 -0.63 -1.42
CA TRP A 119 3.04 -0.32 -1.15
C TRP A 119 2.87 0.64 0.03
N TYR A 120 3.71 0.53 1.07
CA TYR A 120 3.70 1.46 2.21
C TYR A 120 4.21 2.85 1.80
N ALA A 121 5.29 2.94 1.02
CA ALA A 121 5.79 4.21 0.49
C ALA A 121 4.74 4.94 -0.37
N PHE A 122 4.01 4.23 -1.22
CA PHE A 122 2.92 4.82 -2.01
C PHE A 122 1.75 5.30 -1.13
N TYR A 123 1.37 4.52 -0.11
CA TYR A 123 0.37 4.94 0.89
C TYR A 123 0.80 6.23 1.61
N LEU A 124 2.02 6.27 2.14
CA LEU A 124 2.55 7.45 2.84
C LEU A 124 2.65 8.67 1.93
N MET A 125 3.07 8.50 0.67
CA MET A 125 3.14 9.59 -0.32
C MET A 125 1.75 10.16 -0.63
N ALA A 126 0.75 9.30 -0.90
CA ALA A 126 -0.63 9.73 -1.13
C ALA A 126 -1.20 10.46 0.10
N THR A 127 -0.91 9.95 1.30
CA THR A 127 -1.27 10.56 2.59
C THR A 127 -0.60 11.93 2.79
N ALA A 128 0.67 12.10 2.43
CA ALA A 128 1.35 13.40 2.49
C ALA A 128 0.71 14.44 1.56
N ILE A 129 0.40 14.05 0.31
CA ILE A 129 -0.29 14.89 -0.67
C ILE A 129 -1.70 15.27 -0.17
N TRP A 130 -2.42 14.34 0.45
CA TRP A 130 -3.73 14.60 1.03
C TRP A 130 -3.67 15.53 2.24
N LEU A 131 -2.68 15.36 3.11
CA LEU A 131 -2.48 16.21 4.29
C LEU A 131 -2.10 17.65 3.89
N TRP A 132 -1.23 17.81 2.89
CA TRP A 132 -0.96 19.12 2.27
C TRP A 132 -2.26 19.80 1.84
N GLN A 133 -3.04 19.10 1.02
CA GLN A 133 -4.25 19.63 0.39
C GLN A 133 -5.44 19.82 1.34
N SER A 134 -5.47 19.10 2.46
CA SER A 134 -6.54 19.19 3.48
C SER A 134 -6.24 20.21 4.58
N THR A 135 -5.04 20.80 4.63
CA THR A 135 -4.63 21.74 5.69
C THR A 135 -5.32 23.11 5.51
N PRO A 136 -6.23 23.56 6.40
CA PRO A 136 -7.15 24.66 6.10
C PRO A 136 -6.53 26.07 6.03
N VAL A 137 -5.28 26.25 6.42
CA VAL A 137 -4.70 27.58 6.76
C VAL A 137 -3.32 27.82 6.10
N GLY A 138 -2.67 26.77 5.59
CA GLY A 138 -1.22 26.75 5.37
C GLY A 138 -0.72 27.25 4.02
N PHE A 139 -1.14 26.60 2.93
CA PHE A 139 -0.44 26.67 1.64
C PHE A 139 -1.31 27.15 0.47
N ASN A 140 -2.63 26.95 0.53
CA ASN A 140 -3.54 27.21 -0.60
C ASN A 140 -4.14 28.64 -0.56
N SER A 141 -3.29 29.69 -0.47
CA SER A 141 -3.70 31.05 -0.87
C SER A 141 -3.64 31.27 -2.39
N THR A 142 -3.04 30.31 -3.11
CA THR A 142 -2.98 30.22 -4.56
C THR A 142 -3.31 28.77 -4.99
N GLN A 143 -3.89 28.61 -6.17
CA GLN A 143 -4.07 27.32 -6.87
C GLN A 143 -4.90 26.24 -6.15
N GLN A 144 -5.98 26.61 -5.45
CA GLN A 144 -7.15 25.72 -5.52
C GLN A 144 -7.69 25.79 -6.96
N PRO A 145 -7.96 24.65 -7.64
CA PRO A 145 -8.46 24.67 -9.02
C PRO A 145 -9.74 25.51 -9.16
N SER A 146 -9.88 26.23 -10.27
CA SER A 146 -11.04 27.07 -10.56
C SER A 146 -12.36 26.31 -10.59
N ASP A 147 -12.29 24.99 -10.79
CA ASP A 147 -13.43 24.11 -11.03
C ASP A 147 -13.62 23.18 -9.81
N PRO A 148 -14.57 23.46 -8.90
CA PRO A 148 -14.80 22.65 -7.70
C PRO A 148 -15.00 21.15 -7.94
N PRO A 149 -15.68 20.69 -9.02
CA PRO A 149 -15.86 19.25 -9.27
C PRO A 149 -14.54 18.51 -9.53
N VAL A 150 -13.59 19.13 -10.24
CA VAL A 150 -12.30 18.51 -10.60
C VAL A 150 -11.44 18.30 -9.35
N PHE A 151 -11.39 19.29 -8.46
CA PHE A 151 -10.71 19.18 -7.17
C PHE A 151 -11.32 18.07 -6.29
N PHE A 152 -12.65 17.95 -6.27
CA PHE A 152 -13.34 16.89 -5.53
C PHE A 152 -13.01 15.49 -6.08
N VAL A 153 -13.02 15.31 -7.42
CA VAL A 153 -12.60 14.05 -8.06
C VAL A 153 -11.17 13.70 -7.67
N TYR A 154 -10.23 14.64 -7.78
CA TYR A 154 -8.82 14.42 -7.44
C TYR A 154 -8.66 13.92 -6.00
N MET A 155 -9.31 14.58 -5.02
CA MET A 155 -9.24 14.13 -3.62
C MET A 155 -9.86 12.76 -3.39
N LYS A 156 -10.91 12.39 -4.14
CA LYS A 156 -11.53 11.06 -4.02
C LYS A 156 -10.69 9.96 -4.65
N LEU A 157 -10.09 10.20 -5.82
CA LEU A 157 -9.13 9.28 -6.42
C LEU A 157 -7.89 9.09 -5.53
N LEU A 158 -7.39 10.16 -4.90
CA LEU A 158 -6.26 10.11 -3.97
C LEU A 158 -6.56 9.23 -2.74
N VAL A 159 -7.74 9.40 -2.12
CA VAL A 159 -8.19 8.56 -1.00
C VAL A 159 -8.42 7.10 -1.43
N TYR A 160 -8.92 6.85 -2.64
CA TYR A 160 -9.02 5.46 -3.15
C TYR A 160 -7.65 4.84 -3.43
N GLY A 161 -6.68 5.63 -3.90
CA GLY A 161 -5.28 5.23 -4.01
C GLY A 161 -4.69 4.80 -2.66
N MET A 162 -4.99 5.53 -1.57
CA MET A 162 -4.61 5.12 -0.21
C MET A 162 -5.27 3.79 0.18
N ILE A 163 -6.60 3.65 0.04
CA ILE A 163 -7.33 2.44 0.47
C ILE A 163 -6.80 1.19 -0.24
N VAL A 164 -6.59 1.26 -1.56
CA VAL A 164 -6.01 0.15 -2.33
C VAL A 164 -4.59 -0.17 -1.85
N SER A 165 -3.75 0.85 -1.65
CA SER A 165 -2.34 0.68 -1.28
C SER A 165 -2.17 0.17 0.15
N TYR A 166 -2.98 0.67 1.09
CA TYR A 166 -3.10 0.20 2.47
C TYR A 166 -3.46 -1.29 2.52
N ILE A 167 -4.46 -1.72 1.75
CA ILE A 167 -4.92 -3.11 1.75
C ILE A 167 -3.89 -4.03 1.07
N ARG A 168 -3.20 -3.56 0.02
CA ARG A 168 -2.06 -4.28 -0.56
C ARG A 168 -0.90 -4.40 0.43
N PHE A 169 -0.47 -3.29 1.02
CA PHE A 169 0.54 -3.24 2.07
C PHE A 169 0.23 -4.25 3.19
N LEU A 170 -0.98 -4.20 3.76
CA LEU A 170 -1.42 -5.04 4.86
C LEU A 170 -1.47 -6.53 4.45
N SER A 171 -1.90 -6.83 3.21
CA SER A 171 -1.88 -8.20 2.66
C SER A 171 -0.45 -8.76 2.52
N TYR A 172 0.52 -7.95 2.11
CA TYR A 172 1.93 -8.35 2.02
C TYR A 172 2.63 -8.39 3.39
N LEU A 173 2.31 -7.47 4.31
CA LEU A 173 2.84 -7.43 5.68
C LEU A 173 2.44 -8.68 6.50
N LEU A 174 1.23 -9.17 6.28
CA LEU A 174 0.70 -10.40 6.92
C LEU A 174 0.97 -11.68 6.09
N GLU A 175 1.80 -11.62 5.05
CA GLU A 175 2.19 -12.76 4.20
C GLU A 175 0.97 -13.53 3.62
N VAL A 176 -0.19 -12.85 3.48
CA VAL A 176 -1.49 -13.46 3.17
C VAL A 176 -1.50 -14.32 1.90
N PRO A 177 -0.84 -13.92 0.79
CA PRO A 177 -0.79 -14.74 -0.42
C PRO A 177 -0.09 -16.09 -0.23
N LYS A 178 0.91 -16.18 0.68
CA LYS A 178 1.62 -17.43 0.98
C LYS A 178 0.80 -18.29 1.96
N GLN A 179 0.36 -17.71 3.07
CA GLN A 179 -0.18 -18.48 4.20
C GLN A 179 -1.68 -18.79 4.06
N HIS A 180 -2.46 -17.90 3.44
CA HIS A 180 -3.92 -17.96 3.44
C HIS A 180 -4.54 -17.54 2.09
N PRO A 181 -4.42 -18.36 1.02
CA PRO A 181 -4.85 -18.00 -0.35
C PRO A 181 -6.36 -17.74 -0.50
N ARG A 182 -7.20 -18.21 0.43
CA ARG A 182 -8.63 -17.85 0.48
C ARG A 182 -8.85 -16.37 0.83
N LEU A 183 -8.00 -15.79 1.70
CA LEU A 183 -8.09 -14.39 2.12
C LEU A 183 -7.47 -13.45 1.09
N ASP A 184 -6.37 -13.82 0.43
CA ASP A 184 -5.82 -13.05 -0.70
C ASP A 184 -6.88 -12.91 -1.83
N ARG A 185 -7.65 -13.96 -2.11
CA ARG A 185 -8.76 -13.87 -3.06
C ARG A 185 -9.80 -12.84 -2.63
N TRP A 186 -10.11 -12.77 -1.32
CA TRP A 186 -11.04 -11.78 -0.77
C TRP A 186 -10.48 -10.34 -0.83
N THR A 187 -9.22 -10.10 -0.47
CA THR A 187 -8.61 -8.76 -0.60
C THR A 187 -8.48 -8.33 -2.07
N ARG A 188 -8.31 -9.27 -3.02
CA ARG A 188 -8.39 -8.97 -4.46
C ARG A 188 -9.82 -8.65 -4.94
N TYR A 189 -10.87 -9.30 -4.41
CA TYR A 189 -12.25 -8.86 -4.67
C TYR A 189 -12.53 -7.47 -4.07
N PHE A 190 -11.99 -7.17 -2.89
CA PHE A 190 -12.08 -5.85 -2.26
C PHE A 190 -11.47 -4.75 -3.13
N VAL A 191 -10.23 -4.94 -3.62
CA VAL A 191 -9.57 -3.95 -4.49
C VAL A 191 -10.37 -3.71 -5.77
N ARG A 192 -11.03 -4.74 -6.33
CA ARG A 192 -11.96 -4.60 -7.46
C ARG A 192 -13.21 -3.81 -7.08
N PHE A 193 -13.81 -4.07 -5.92
CA PHE A 193 -14.96 -3.29 -5.41
C PHE A 193 -14.60 -1.80 -5.24
N VAL A 194 -13.43 -1.49 -4.70
CA VAL A 194 -12.94 -0.11 -4.55
C VAL A 194 -12.65 0.55 -5.90
N ALA A 195 -12.10 -0.18 -6.87
CA ALA A 195 -11.94 0.34 -8.23
C ALA A 195 -13.29 0.65 -8.89
N VAL A 196 -14.31 -0.20 -8.68
CA VAL A 196 -15.68 0.06 -9.16
C VAL A 196 -16.32 1.24 -8.45
N SER A 197 -16.18 1.40 -7.13
CA SER A 197 -16.75 2.55 -6.41
C SER A 197 -16.05 3.89 -6.76
N ALA A 198 -14.77 3.86 -7.16
CA ALA A 198 -14.09 4.99 -7.77
C ALA A 198 -14.68 5.34 -9.15
N LEU A 199 -14.90 4.36 -10.04
CA LEU A 199 -15.54 4.57 -11.35
C LEU A 199 -16.98 5.09 -11.23
N VAL A 200 -17.76 4.59 -10.25
CA VAL A 200 -19.12 5.07 -9.99
C VAL A 200 -19.12 6.55 -9.58
N ILE A 201 -18.19 6.99 -8.74
CA ILE A 201 -18.08 8.41 -8.34
C ILE A 201 -17.67 9.32 -9.51
N LEU A 202 -16.85 8.83 -10.45
CA LEU A 202 -16.54 9.56 -11.68
C LEU A 202 -17.79 9.77 -12.55
N ALA A 203 -18.65 8.75 -12.67
CA ALA A 203 -19.92 8.84 -13.40
C ALA A 203 -20.98 9.68 -12.66
N GLU A 204 -21.07 9.54 -11.34
CA GLU A 204 -22.02 10.26 -10.47
C GLU A 204 -21.84 11.78 -10.58
N LEU A 205 -20.59 12.24 -10.61
CA LEU A 205 -20.22 13.65 -10.73
C LEU A 205 -20.56 14.25 -12.11
N TYR A 206 -20.59 13.43 -13.17
CA TYR A 206 -20.93 13.86 -14.52
C TYR A 206 -22.44 13.86 -14.80
N ILE A 207 -23.21 12.96 -14.16
CA ILE A 207 -24.60 12.66 -14.56
C ILE A 207 -25.65 13.02 -13.48
N TRP A 208 -25.41 12.72 -12.20
CA TRP A 208 -26.49 12.69 -11.18
C TRP A 208 -26.32 13.64 -10.00
N GLN A 209 -25.09 14.05 -9.65
CA GLN A 209 -24.76 14.97 -8.54
C GLN A 209 -25.46 14.66 -7.19
N SER A 210 -25.80 13.39 -6.93
CA SER A 210 -26.69 13.01 -5.83
C SER A 210 -25.97 12.91 -4.49
N ILE A 211 -26.32 13.77 -3.53
CA ILE A 211 -25.76 13.75 -2.17
C ILE A 211 -25.96 12.39 -1.45
N TYR A 212 -26.93 11.58 -1.89
CA TYR A 212 -27.30 10.31 -1.27
C TYR A 212 -26.42 9.14 -1.71
N ALA A 213 -26.15 8.99 -3.02
CA ALA A 213 -25.33 7.87 -3.52
C ALA A 213 -23.88 7.99 -3.01
N TYR A 214 -23.31 9.20 -3.04
CA TYR A 214 -22.09 9.55 -2.32
C TYR A 214 -22.09 9.09 -0.86
N ARG A 215 -23.13 9.41 -0.06
CA ARG A 215 -23.20 8.97 1.37
C ARG A 215 -23.20 7.45 1.49
N VAL A 216 -24.01 6.74 0.69
CA VAL A 216 -24.07 5.28 0.68
C VAL A 216 -22.71 4.66 0.35
N ILE A 217 -22.00 5.18 -0.65
CA ILE A 217 -20.67 4.68 -1.04
C ILE A 217 -19.65 4.85 0.10
N ASN A 218 -19.65 5.99 0.81
CA ASN A 218 -18.76 6.16 1.98
C ASN A 218 -19.11 5.19 3.12
N VAL A 219 -20.40 4.96 3.41
CA VAL A 219 -20.81 3.97 4.43
C VAL A 219 -20.38 2.55 4.03
N LEU A 220 -20.50 2.17 2.76
CA LEU A 220 -20.01 0.90 2.24
C LEU A 220 -18.49 0.77 2.37
N ASN A 221 -17.73 1.83 2.06
CA ASN A 221 -16.28 1.86 2.24
C ASN A 221 -15.90 1.64 3.72
N TYR A 222 -16.50 2.36 4.67
CA TYR A 222 -16.24 2.15 6.10
C TYR A 222 -16.65 0.74 6.59
N ALA A 223 -17.83 0.25 6.19
CA ALA A 223 -18.27 -1.09 6.53
C ALA A 223 -17.31 -2.17 6.00
N SER A 224 -16.78 -1.97 4.78
CA SER A 224 -15.82 -2.89 4.19
C SER A 224 -14.49 -2.95 4.97
N LEU A 225 -13.97 -1.81 5.45
CA LEU A 225 -12.79 -1.77 6.35
C LEU A 225 -13.03 -2.53 7.67
N VAL A 226 -14.25 -2.53 8.19
CA VAL A 226 -14.61 -3.36 9.37
C VAL A 226 -14.59 -4.86 9.02
N VAL A 227 -15.02 -5.27 7.82
CA VAL A 227 -14.90 -6.67 7.37
C VAL A 227 -13.44 -7.08 7.16
N LEU A 228 -12.58 -6.17 6.69
CA LEU A 228 -11.12 -6.37 6.64
C LEU A 228 -10.56 -6.63 8.05
N MET A 229 -10.94 -5.84 9.05
CA MET A 229 -10.53 -6.04 10.45
C MET A 229 -10.99 -7.38 11.02
N ILE A 230 -12.27 -7.74 10.79
CA ILE A 230 -12.84 -9.05 11.19
C ILE A 230 -12.11 -10.21 10.51
N SER A 231 -11.67 -10.02 9.26
CA SER A 231 -10.89 -11.02 8.54
C SER A 231 -9.49 -11.19 9.15
N ILE A 232 -8.80 -10.10 9.48
CA ILE A 232 -7.45 -10.12 10.10
C ILE A 232 -7.47 -10.75 11.50
N LEU A 233 -8.55 -10.58 12.28
CA LEU A 233 -8.71 -11.25 13.59
C LEU A 233 -8.58 -12.79 13.52
N ARG A 234 -8.95 -13.40 12.38
CA ARG A 234 -8.93 -14.85 12.17
C ARG A 234 -7.54 -15.43 11.85
N LEU A 235 -6.52 -14.59 11.62
CA LEU A 235 -5.17 -15.05 11.26
C LEU A 235 -4.36 -15.53 12.47
N ARG A 236 -3.38 -16.39 12.21
CA ARG A 236 -2.37 -16.85 13.19
C ARG A 236 -0.95 -16.38 12.82
N HIS A 237 -0.80 -15.09 12.54
CA HIS A 237 0.51 -14.46 12.24
C HIS A 237 1.05 -13.68 13.45
N PRO A 238 2.37 -13.71 13.78
CA PRO A 238 2.94 -12.93 14.90
C PRO A 238 2.69 -11.42 14.75
N LEU A 239 2.76 -10.88 13.52
CA LEU A 239 2.56 -9.45 13.27
C LEU A 239 1.10 -8.98 13.42
N LYS A 240 0.13 -9.89 13.65
CA LYS A 240 -1.30 -9.54 13.66
C LYS A 240 -1.68 -8.51 14.73
N ARG A 241 -0.96 -8.46 15.86
CA ARG A 241 -1.22 -7.49 16.94
C ARG A 241 -0.98 -6.06 16.46
N TYR A 242 0.14 -5.80 15.78
CA TYR A 242 0.44 -4.49 15.19
C TYR A 242 -0.51 -4.15 14.04
N ALA A 243 -0.80 -5.11 13.16
CA ALA A 243 -1.75 -4.93 12.06
C ALA A 243 -3.16 -4.51 12.54
N LEU A 244 -3.65 -5.14 13.61
CA LEU A 244 -4.95 -4.81 14.22
C LEU A 244 -4.90 -3.49 14.98
N ALA A 245 -3.79 -3.15 15.65
CA ALA A 245 -3.64 -1.88 16.35
C ALA A 245 -3.64 -0.69 15.37
N GLY A 246 -2.88 -0.75 14.26
CA GLY A 246 -2.91 0.28 13.22
C GLY A 246 -4.30 0.47 12.59
N LEU A 247 -5.00 -0.62 12.25
CA LEU A 247 -6.35 -0.55 11.69
C LEU A 247 -7.41 -0.08 12.71
N ALA A 248 -7.24 -0.40 14.00
CA ALA A 248 -8.09 0.14 15.05
C ALA A 248 -7.91 1.65 15.21
N LEU A 249 -6.67 2.16 15.11
CA LEU A 249 -6.36 3.59 15.17
C LEU A 249 -6.96 4.37 13.98
N LEU A 250 -6.82 3.86 12.75
CA LEU A 250 -7.48 4.43 11.56
C LEU A 250 -8.99 4.60 11.80
N LEU A 251 -9.63 3.56 12.36
CA LEU A 251 -11.06 3.55 12.64
C LEU A 251 -11.44 4.48 13.80
N SER A 252 -10.67 4.56 14.89
CA SER A 252 -10.96 5.50 15.98
C SER A 252 -10.80 6.96 15.53
N GLY A 253 -9.80 7.27 14.70
CA GLY A 253 -9.66 8.58 14.08
C GLY A 253 -10.88 8.97 13.23
N GLY A 254 -11.32 8.07 12.34
CA GLY A 254 -12.51 8.28 11.50
C GLY A 254 -13.81 8.45 12.32
N ILE A 255 -14.04 7.60 13.32
CA ILE A 255 -15.22 7.67 14.19
C ILE A 255 -15.24 8.98 14.99
N THR A 256 -14.09 9.40 15.53
CA THR A 256 -13.97 10.64 16.31
C THR A 256 -14.21 11.86 15.42
N ALA A 257 -13.68 11.86 14.20
CA ALA A 257 -13.91 12.93 13.22
C ALA A 257 -15.38 13.04 12.80
N VAL A 258 -16.09 11.94 12.59
CA VAL A 258 -17.54 11.96 12.31
C VAL A 258 -18.34 12.45 13.53
N LEU A 259 -18.00 12.00 14.74
CA LEU A 259 -18.69 12.41 15.96
C LEU A 259 -18.54 13.93 16.22
N LEU A 260 -17.34 14.48 16.00
CA LEU A 260 -17.08 15.92 16.10
C LEU A 260 -17.72 16.72 14.96
N ASN A 261 -17.86 16.14 13.76
CA ASN A 261 -18.62 16.78 12.67
C ASN A 261 -20.15 16.78 12.94
N ALA A 262 -20.64 15.82 13.71
CA ALA A 262 -22.04 15.68 14.10
C ALA A 262 -22.45 16.58 15.29
N LEU A 263 -21.60 16.65 16.33
CA LEU A 263 -21.91 17.24 17.63
C LEU A 263 -21.05 18.47 17.98
N GLY A 264 -19.97 18.74 17.23
CA GLY A 264 -19.02 19.80 17.53
C GLY A 264 -19.46 21.18 17.02
N PRO A 265 -18.76 22.25 17.44
CA PRO A 265 -19.01 23.60 16.95
C PRO A 265 -18.70 23.70 15.45
N LYS A 266 -19.63 24.28 14.67
CA LYS A 266 -19.50 24.41 13.20
C LYS A 266 -18.32 25.28 12.75
N THR A 267 -17.83 26.14 13.64
CA THR A 267 -16.65 27.00 13.46
C THR A 267 -15.61 26.67 14.53
N PRO A 268 -14.81 25.59 14.35
CA PRO A 268 -13.82 25.18 15.33
C PRO A 268 -12.60 26.11 15.31
N GLU A 269 -12.57 27.10 16.19
CA GLU A 269 -11.43 28.03 16.32
C GLU A 269 -10.23 27.41 17.04
N GLN A 270 -10.45 26.33 17.81
CA GLN A 270 -9.42 25.65 18.58
C GLN A 270 -9.00 24.33 17.93
N LEU A 271 -7.69 23.99 18.01
CA LEU A 271 -7.12 22.78 17.42
C LEU A 271 -7.86 21.49 17.84
N GLY A 272 -8.17 21.35 19.13
CA GLY A 272 -8.91 20.20 19.68
C GLY A 272 -10.40 20.14 19.34
N GLN A 273 -10.94 21.13 18.60
CA GLN A 273 -12.31 21.10 18.07
C GLN A 273 -12.36 20.68 16.60
N MET A 274 -11.21 20.63 15.90
CA MET A 274 -11.14 20.28 14.48
C MET A 274 -11.18 18.76 14.26
N PRO A 275 -12.14 18.21 13.49
CA PRO A 275 -12.16 16.78 13.16
C PRO A 275 -10.85 16.27 12.54
N LEU A 276 -10.19 17.10 11.72
CA LEU A 276 -8.92 16.77 11.04
C LEU A 276 -7.76 16.54 12.02
N PHE A 277 -7.74 17.21 13.18
CA PHE A 277 -6.71 17.00 14.21
C PHE A 277 -6.69 15.54 14.67
N TYR A 278 -7.86 14.99 15.01
CA TYR A 278 -7.98 13.60 15.46
C TYR A 278 -7.63 12.59 14.38
N VAL A 279 -7.98 12.85 13.11
CA VAL A 279 -7.55 12.00 11.98
C VAL A 279 -6.01 11.97 11.91
N VAL A 280 -5.36 13.13 11.95
CA VAL A 280 -3.89 13.22 11.82
C VAL A 280 -3.17 12.63 13.03
N VAL A 281 -3.67 12.80 14.26
CA VAL A 281 -3.09 12.16 15.45
C VAL A 281 -3.18 10.63 15.37
N ASN A 282 -4.34 10.08 14.99
CA ASN A 282 -4.51 8.63 14.85
C ASN A 282 -3.64 8.07 13.71
N LEU A 283 -3.56 8.78 12.58
CA LEU A 283 -2.71 8.48 11.43
C LEU A 283 -1.21 8.43 11.81
N LEU A 284 -0.70 9.40 12.57
CA LEU A 284 0.69 9.39 13.03
C LEU A 284 0.98 8.19 13.96
N LEU A 285 0.03 7.85 14.84
CA LEU A 285 0.17 6.70 15.75
C LEU A 285 0.05 5.35 15.01
N GLU A 286 -0.78 5.27 13.98
CA GLU A 286 -0.83 4.16 13.03
C GLU A 286 0.51 3.99 12.29
N ILE A 287 1.07 5.07 11.75
CA ILE A 287 2.35 5.07 11.01
C ILE A 287 3.50 4.58 11.90
N LEU A 288 3.51 4.96 13.18
CA LEU A 288 4.44 4.42 14.18
C LEU A 288 4.22 2.92 14.41
N CYS A 289 2.97 2.48 14.56
CA CYS A 289 2.63 1.06 14.76
C CYS A 289 3.05 0.19 13.56
N PHE A 290 2.85 0.68 12.33
CA PHE A 290 3.27 -0.01 11.11
C PHE A 290 4.79 0.04 10.90
N SER A 291 5.48 1.12 11.29
CA SER A 291 6.95 1.16 11.30
C SER A 291 7.53 0.06 12.19
N LEU A 292 6.98 -0.13 13.40
CA LEU A 292 7.36 -1.24 14.29
C LEU A 292 7.03 -2.62 13.70
N ALA A 293 5.87 -2.78 13.06
CA ALA A 293 5.49 -4.02 12.39
C ALA A 293 6.46 -4.39 11.25
N LEU A 294 6.87 -3.40 10.47
CA LEU A 294 7.78 -3.55 9.34
C LEU A 294 9.21 -3.85 9.82
N GLY A 295 9.63 -3.23 10.92
CA GLY A 295 10.88 -3.54 11.62
C GLY A 295 10.93 -4.98 12.13
N ARG A 296 9.88 -5.50 12.78
CA ARG A 296 9.85 -6.92 13.20
C ARG A 296 9.75 -7.87 12.00
N ARG A 297 9.07 -7.49 10.91
CA ARG A 297 9.10 -8.28 9.66
C ARG A 297 10.51 -8.34 9.05
N PHE A 298 11.26 -7.24 9.05
CA PHE A 298 12.64 -7.23 8.57
C PHE A 298 13.56 -8.15 9.39
N GLN A 299 13.37 -8.21 10.71
CA GLN A 299 14.08 -9.18 11.57
C GLN A 299 13.72 -10.63 11.21
N LEU A 300 12.43 -10.97 11.08
CA LEU A 300 11.97 -12.31 10.67
C LEU A 300 12.56 -12.71 9.30
N ASN A 301 12.50 -11.82 8.30
CA ASN A 301 13.09 -12.06 6.97
C ASN A 301 14.63 -12.23 7.01
N LYS A 302 15.31 -11.70 8.04
CA LYS A 302 16.75 -11.93 8.27
C LYS A 302 17.01 -13.25 8.99
N GLU A 303 16.18 -13.59 9.99
CA GLU A 303 16.20 -14.87 10.71
C GLU A 303 16.03 -16.04 9.72
N GLU A 304 15.03 -15.98 8.82
CA GLU A 304 14.77 -16.99 7.77
C GLU A 304 15.95 -17.14 6.78
N LYS A 305 16.57 -16.02 6.36
CA LYS A 305 17.74 -16.05 5.45
C LYS A 305 18.96 -16.70 6.10
N ILE A 306 19.21 -16.43 7.39
CA ILE A 306 20.31 -17.04 8.13
C ILE A 306 20.08 -18.56 8.27
N GLN A 307 18.86 -18.99 8.61
CA GLN A 307 18.52 -20.41 8.70
C GLN A 307 18.68 -21.13 7.35
N THR A 308 18.24 -20.51 6.25
CA THR A 308 18.41 -21.06 4.90
C THR A 308 19.89 -21.18 4.52
N GLN A 309 20.71 -20.20 4.89
CA GLN A 309 22.16 -20.22 4.65
C GLN A 309 22.86 -21.29 5.49
N GLN A 310 22.45 -21.51 6.74
CA GLN A 310 22.96 -22.59 7.60
C GLN A 310 22.63 -23.98 7.05
N GLN A 311 21.40 -24.18 6.56
CA GLN A 311 20.99 -25.43 5.90
C GLN A 311 21.82 -25.70 4.64
N LEU A 312 22.10 -24.67 3.83
CA LEU A 312 22.96 -24.81 2.66
C LEU A 312 24.41 -25.18 3.03
N ILE A 313 24.97 -24.60 4.09
CA ILE A 313 26.31 -24.96 4.60
C ILE A 313 26.34 -26.44 5.03
N GLN A 314 25.34 -26.90 5.80
CA GLN A 314 25.23 -28.29 6.23
C GLN A 314 25.14 -29.26 5.04
N GLN A 315 24.38 -28.92 3.99
CA GLN A 315 24.29 -29.72 2.76
C GLN A 315 25.62 -29.76 1.99
N LEU A 316 26.41 -28.69 2.00
CA LEU A 316 27.73 -28.66 1.37
C LEU A 316 28.76 -29.49 2.17
N GLU A 317 28.73 -29.42 3.51
CA GLU A 317 29.57 -30.23 4.39
C GLU A 317 29.25 -31.73 4.26
N GLU A 318 27.97 -32.10 4.23
CA GLU A 318 27.56 -33.49 4.04
C GLU A 318 27.97 -34.02 2.65
N ASN A 319 27.78 -33.23 1.59
CA ASN A 319 28.19 -33.59 0.23
C ASN A 319 29.72 -33.74 0.13
N GLY A 320 30.50 -32.84 0.75
CA GLY A 320 31.96 -32.97 0.84
C GLY A 320 32.40 -34.26 1.55
N ARG A 321 31.76 -34.63 2.67
CA ARG A 321 32.02 -35.89 3.38
C ARG A 321 31.66 -37.11 2.53
N LEU A 322 30.56 -37.08 1.80
CA LEU A 322 30.16 -38.15 0.87
C LEU A 322 31.17 -38.28 -0.28
N GLN A 323 31.64 -37.18 -0.87
CA GLN A 323 32.69 -37.19 -1.89
C GLN A 323 34.00 -37.80 -1.37
N GLN A 324 34.44 -37.45 -0.16
CA GLN A 324 35.61 -38.08 0.47
C GLN A 324 35.41 -39.57 0.70
N THR A 325 34.22 -39.99 1.17
CA THR A 325 33.88 -41.40 1.39
C THR A 325 33.92 -42.18 0.07
N HIS A 326 33.33 -41.63 -1.00
CA HIS A 326 33.38 -42.23 -2.34
C HIS A 326 34.79 -42.26 -2.93
N ALA A 327 35.63 -41.24 -2.68
CA ALA A 327 37.02 -41.24 -3.14
C ALA A 327 37.83 -42.38 -2.49
N VAL A 328 37.72 -42.57 -1.18
CA VAL A 328 38.39 -43.67 -0.45
C VAL A 328 37.89 -45.04 -0.89
N GLU A 329 36.57 -45.19 -1.10
CA GLU A 329 35.98 -46.43 -1.64
C GLU A 329 36.49 -46.75 -3.05
N LEU A 330 36.58 -45.74 -3.92
CA LEU A 330 37.12 -45.90 -5.27
C LEU A 330 38.62 -46.21 -5.27
N GLU A 331 39.42 -45.58 -4.41
CA GLU A 331 40.84 -45.92 -4.22
C GLU A 331 41.01 -47.36 -3.71
N TYR A 332 40.16 -47.82 -2.78
CA TYR A 332 40.17 -49.20 -2.31
C TYR A 332 39.86 -50.20 -3.44
N GLN A 333 38.77 -49.96 -4.19
CA GLN A 333 38.39 -50.80 -5.32
C GLN A 333 39.43 -50.80 -6.45
N LEU A 334 40.05 -49.65 -6.75
CA LEU A 334 41.14 -49.55 -7.73
C LEU A 334 42.37 -50.34 -7.29
N ASN A 335 42.75 -50.27 -6.01
CA ASN A 335 43.86 -51.07 -5.48
C ASN A 335 43.56 -52.58 -5.54
N GLN A 336 42.35 -53.02 -5.18
CA GLN A 336 41.94 -54.42 -5.32
C GLN A 336 42.01 -54.89 -6.78
N ARG A 337 41.40 -54.16 -7.73
CA ARG A 337 41.45 -54.52 -9.16
C ARG A 337 42.87 -54.51 -9.72
N THR A 338 43.72 -53.60 -9.26
CA THR A 338 45.14 -53.57 -9.66
C THR A 338 45.88 -54.81 -9.17
N GLN A 339 45.64 -55.26 -7.93
CA GLN A 339 46.21 -56.49 -7.39
C GLN A 339 45.71 -57.73 -8.16
N GLU A 340 44.40 -57.87 -8.37
CA GLU A 340 43.81 -58.96 -9.17
C GLU A 340 44.43 -59.06 -10.57
N ILE A 341 44.54 -57.92 -11.28
CA ILE A 341 45.12 -57.86 -12.63
C ILE A 341 46.61 -58.20 -12.59
N GLN A 342 47.36 -57.77 -11.57
CA GLN A 342 48.79 -58.04 -11.45
C GLN A 342 49.07 -59.51 -11.11
N GLU A 343 48.22 -60.18 -10.33
CA GLU A 343 48.28 -61.62 -10.10
C GLU A 343 47.90 -62.41 -11.36
N GLN A 344 46.83 -62.03 -12.06
CA GLN A 344 46.45 -62.66 -13.33
C GLN A 344 47.54 -62.50 -14.40
N SER A 345 48.18 -61.33 -14.48
CA SER A 345 49.30 -61.08 -15.39
C SER A 345 50.49 -62.00 -15.11
N ARG A 346 50.87 -62.17 -13.84
CA ARG A 346 51.92 -63.12 -13.42
C ARG A 346 51.57 -64.57 -13.74
N LEU A 347 50.30 -64.97 -13.57
CA LEU A 347 49.84 -66.32 -13.90
C LEU A 347 49.87 -66.58 -15.42
N LEU A 348 49.45 -65.60 -16.22
CA LEU A 348 49.55 -65.65 -17.69
C LEU A 348 51.01 -65.70 -18.17
N GLU A 349 51.90 -64.90 -17.57
CA GLU A 349 53.33 -64.90 -17.86
C GLU A 349 53.97 -66.27 -17.51
N GLN A 350 53.63 -66.86 -16.37
CA GLN A 350 54.05 -68.23 -16.03
C GLN A 350 53.48 -69.30 -16.97
N GLN A 351 52.24 -69.14 -17.44
CA GLN A 351 51.66 -70.05 -18.44
C GLN A 351 52.38 -69.93 -19.79
N HIS A 352 52.69 -68.70 -20.22
CA HIS A 352 53.42 -68.44 -21.46
C HIS A 352 54.86 -68.99 -21.40
N ILE A 353 55.54 -68.88 -20.26
CA ILE A 353 56.87 -69.48 -20.05
C ILE A 353 56.78 -71.01 -20.17
N ARG A 354 55.84 -71.67 -19.48
CA ARG A 354 55.65 -73.14 -19.60
C ARG A 354 55.28 -73.60 -21.00
N GLN A 355 54.53 -72.81 -21.76
CA GLN A 355 54.25 -73.09 -23.17
C GLN A 355 55.52 -73.00 -24.03
N LEU A 356 56.35 -71.97 -23.83
CA LEU A 356 57.64 -71.85 -24.51
C LEU A 356 58.60 -73.00 -24.14
N GLU A 357 58.67 -73.38 -22.86
CA GLU A 357 59.45 -74.53 -22.39
C GLU A 357 59.00 -75.83 -23.09
N SER A 358 57.69 -76.10 -23.10
CA SER A 358 57.13 -77.32 -23.75
C SER A 358 57.31 -77.32 -25.27
N GLU A 359 57.17 -76.18 -25.94
CA GLU A 359 57.52 -76.05 -27.37
C GLU A 359 59.02 -76.28 -27.63
N PHE A 360 59.89 -75.85 -26.71
CA PHE A 360 61.33 -76.02 -26.84
C PHE A 360 61.73 -77.48 -26.63
N GLU A 361 61.15 -78.18 -25.65
CA GLU A 361 61.31 -79.63 -25.45
C GLU A 361 60.85 -80.42 -26.68
N GLN A 362 59.70 -80.09 -27.27
CA GLN A 362 59.22 -80.73 -28.51
C GLN A 362 60.22 -80.54 -29.66
N LYS A 363 60.68 -79.30 -29.91
CA LYS A 363 61.68 -79.00 -30.94
C LYS A 363 63.02 -79.70 -30.69
N LEU A 364 63.43 -79.82 -29.43
CA LEU A 364 64.63 -80.59 -29.04
C LEU A 364 64.46 -82.07 -29.40
N ALA A 365 63.35 -82.70 -28.99
CA ALA A 365 63.06 -84.09 -29.28
C ALA A 365 62.95 -84.38 -30.80
N ASP A 366 62.31 -83.49 -31.57
CA ASP A 366 62.24 -83.59 -33.04
C ASP A 366 63.63 -83.48 -33.69
N THR A 367 64.49 -82.58 -33.20
CA THR A 367 65.86 -82.43 -33.73
C THR A 367 66.76 -83.60 -33.33
N GLU A 368 66.65 -84.14 -32.11
CA GLU A 368 67.32 -85.37 -31.70
C GLU A 368 66.86 -86.58 -32.51
N MET A 369 65.55 -86.77 -32.71
CA MET A 369 65.01 -87.85 -33.53
C MET A 369 65.44 -87.73 -35.00
N THR A 370 65.58 -86.51 -35.51
CA THR A 370 66.10 -86.24 -36.85
C THR A 370 67.60 -86.51 -36.95
N ALA A 371 68.40 -86.14 -35.94
CA ALA A 371 69.83 -86.44 -35.88
C ALA A 371 70.11 -87.94 -35.74
N LEU A 372 69.34 -88.65 -34.91
CA LEU A 372 69.38 -90.11 -34.78
C LEU A 372 68.99 -90.80 -36.10
N ARG A 373 67.97 -90.31 -36.81
CA ARG A 373 67.64 -90.75 -38.18
C ARG A 373 68.79 -90.54 -39.15
N ALA A 374 69.51 -89.41 -39.07
CA ALA A 374 70.67 -89.15 -39.92
C ALA A 374 71.90 -89.99 -39.56
N GLN A 375 72.00 -90.50 -38.33
CA GLN A 375 73.02 -91.47 -37.90
C GLN A 375 72.66 -92.94 -38.21
N MET A 376 71.41 -93.24 -38.57
CA MET A 376 71.05 -94.58 -39.05
C MET A 376 71.70 -94.84 -40.43
N ASN A 377 72.44 -95.95 -40.53
CA ASN A 377 73.16 -96.32 -41.74
C ASN A 377 72.18 -96.53 -42.93
N PRO A 378 72.35 -95.84 -44.08
CA PRO A 378 71.41 -95.91 -45.21
C PRO A 378 71.12 -97.33 -45.71
N HIS A 379 72.09 -98.24 -45.59
CA HIS A 379 71.95 -99.66 -45.97
C HIS A 379 70.87 -100.40 -45.15
N PHE A 380 70.48 -99.90 -43.97
CA PHE A 380 69.44 -100.52 -43.15
C PHE A 380 68.03 -100.04 -43.52
N ILE A 381 67.86 -98.75 -43.85
CA ILE A 381 66.55 -98.17 -44.20
C ILE A 381 66.01 -98.74 -45.52
N PHE A 382 66.90 -99.05 -46.48
CA PHE A 382 66.51 -99.64 -47.77
C PHE A 382 65.97 -101.08 -47.73
N ASN A 383 66.02 -101.76 -46.58
CA ASN A 383 65.54 -103.15 -46.42
C ASN A 383 64.18 -103.27 -45.69
N CYS A 384 63.55 -102.15 -45.32
CA CYS A 384 62.36 -102.12 -44.46
C CYS A 384 61.21 -101.25 -45.03
N LEU A 385 61.12 -101.14 -46.36
CA LEU A 385 60.10 -100.37 -47.10
C LEU A 385 59.43 -101.25 -48.16
#